data_AF-A0A1S8KIY7-F1
#
_entry.id   AF-A0A1S8KIY7-F1
#
_cell.length_a   1.000
_cell.length_b   1.000
_cell.length_c   1.000
_cell.angle_alpha   90.00
_cell.angle_beta   90.00
_cell.angle_gamma   90.00
#
_symmetry.space_group_name_H-M   'P 1'
#
loop_
_entity.id
_entity.type
_entity.pdbx_description
1 polymer ?
#
loop_
_entity_poly.entity_id
_entity_poly.type
_entity_poly.pdbx_seq_one_letter_code
_entity_poly.pdbx_strand_id
1 'polypeptide(L)'
;MKLLQCREGKVSKIKKELEKAGLLKQKRGRVNKRDGKIESMPNLLYLGKPEVTNQDVFKIMEEEDNTDTTVIAKIANTAKPREINDTTVIAKIANTAKSSHIKDSTVIAKIADNLFYSNSIDTNRHIIDTETDQLQNQVLLDNFVDIMKEDSINTFVPENVLNLIKTFSSTYEDAQKTVQTIHNAKKKAEELEQTVVVYEELESYGIDADKGLYMTLLKAYQKQKTEKVNNLQNLIFVYVKNWFVEKAIAAKLANEQRETFNELPTVSTENWLE
;
A
#
# COMPACT_ATOMS: atom_id res chain seq x y z
N MET A 1 2.07 -27.74 26.43
CA MET A 1 0.97 -26.86 26.91
C MET A 1 1.35 -25.40 27.18
N LYS A 2 2.63 -24.97 27.11
CA LYS A 2 3.00 -23.58 27.42
C LYS A 2 2.55 -22.54 26.38
N LEU A 3 2.54 -22.89 25.09
CA LEU A 3 2.29 -21.93 24.01
C LEU A 3 0.88 -21.31 24.05
N LEU A 4 -0.15 -22.13 24.25
CA LEU A 4 -1.55 -21.68 24.29
C LEU A 4 -2.05 -21.38 25.72
N GLN A 5 -1.19 -21.52 26.73
CA GLN A 5 -1.50 -21.32 28.16
C GLN A 5 -2.82 -21.98 28.61
N CYS A 6 -3.13 -23.15 28.07
CA CYS A 6 -4.39 -23.86 28.28
C CYS A 6 -4.16 -25.30 28.75
N ARG A 7 -5.15 -25.85 29.45
CA ARG A 7 -5.19 -27.27 29.86
C ARG A 7 -5.39 -28.18 28.64
N GLU A 8 -4.87 -29.41 28.71
CA GLU A 8 -4.82 -30.36 27.59
C GLU A 8 -6.21 -30.65 26.99
N GLY A 9 -7.24 -30.78 27.84
CA GLY A 9 -8.61 -30.99 27.38
C GLY A 9 -9.13 -29.83 26.53
N LYS A 10 -8.76 -28.59 26.86
CA LYS A 10 -9.13 -27.40 26.08
C LYS A 10 -8.37 -27.34 24.76
N VAL A 11 -7.09 -27.70 24.76
CA VAL A 11 -6.27 -27.80 23.54
C VAL A 11 -6.85 -28.82 22.55
N SER A 12 -7.28 -29.98 23.06
CA SER A 12 -7.93 -31.02 22.25
C SER A 12 -9.25 -30.55 21.64
N LYS A 13 -10.03 -29.74 22.37
CA LYS A 13 -11.29 -29.17 21.87
C LYS A 13 -11.06 -28.13 20.79
N ILE A 14 -10.16 -27.17 21.04
CA ILE A 14 -9.78 -26.13 20.06
C ILE A 14 -9.32 -26.76 18.75
N LYS A 15 -8.46 -27.78 18.82
CA LYS A 15 -7.96 -28.47 17.64
C LYS A 15 -9.09 -29.09 16.80
N LYS A 16 -10.04 -29.77 17.44
CA LYS A 16 -11.20 -30.38 16.74
C LYS A 16 -12.09 -29.32 16.10
N GLU A 17 -12.31 -28.19 16.78
CA GLU A 17 -13.14 -27.10 16.25
C GLU A 17 -12.47 -26.42 15.05
N LEU A 18 -11.16 -26.17 15.12
CA LEU A 18 -10.41 -25.59 13.99
C LEU A 18 -10.31 -26.53 12.79
N GLU A 19 -10.13 -27.84 13.02
CA GLU A 19 -10.17 -28.85 11.95
C GLU A 19 -11.57 -28.90 11.29
N LYS A 20 -12.64 -28.82 12.09
CA LYS A 20 -14.03 -28.79 11.59
C LYS A 20 -14.33 -27.53 10.78
N ALA A 21 -13.76 -26.39 11.15
CA ALA A 21 -13.90 -25.12 10.44
C ALA A 21 -12.97 -24.98 9.21
N GLY A 22 -12.15 -26.00 8.91
CA GLY A 22 -11.19 -25.95 7.79
C GLY A 22 -9.97 -25.04 8.04
N LEU A 23 -9.82 -24.50 9.25
CA LEU A 23 -8.75 -23.56 9.63
C LEU A 23 -7.49 -24.26 10.15
N LEU A 24 -7.52 -25.57 10.33
CA LEU A 24 -6.37 -26.35 10.78
C LEU A 24 -6.34 -27.71 10.06
N LYS A 25 -5.16 -28.09 9.54
CA LYS A 25 -4.92 -29.41 8.96
C LYS A 25 -3.77 -30.09 9.68
N GLN A 26 -4.02 -31.28 10.22
CA GLN A 26 -3.00 -32.08 10.88
C GLN A 26 -2.48 -33.20 9.95
N LYS A 27 -1.16 -33.29 9.80
CA LYS A 27 -0.47 -34.42 9.18
C LYS A 27 0.25 -35.24 10.25
N ARG A 28 -0.09 -36.52 10.37
CA ARG A 28 0.56 -37.41 11.35
C ARG A 28 2.04 -37.59 10.99
N GLY A 29 2.90 -37.53 12.00
CA GLY A 29 4.32 -37.77 11.84
C GLY A 29 4.60 -39.21 11.41
N ARG A 30 5.69 -39.42 10.67
CA ARG A 30 6.15 -40.77 10.30
C ARG A 30 6.90 -41.40 11.48
N VAL A 31 6.72 -42.70 11.65
CA VAL A 31 7.48 -43.50 12.62
C VAL A 31 8.60 -44.18 11.86
N ASN A 32 9.84 -43.81 12.16
CA ASN A 32 11.02 -44.39 11.56
C ASN A 32 11.72 -45.28 12.60
N LYS A 33 12.21 -46.45 12.17
CA LYS A 33 13.12 -47.27 12.99
C LYS A 33 14.53 -47.08 12.44
N ARG A 34 15.43 -46.53 13.25
CA ARG A 34 16.87 -46.49 12.98
C ARG A 34 17.58 -47.03 14.22
N ASP A 35 18.53 -47.93 14.02
CA ASP A 35 19.36 -48.54 15.07
C ASP A 35 18.57 -49.14 16.25
N GLY A 36 17.49 -49.87 15.96
CA GLY A 36 16.66 -50.54 16.97
C GLY A 36 15.82 -49.61 17.85
N LYS A 37 15.92 -48.28 17.70
CA LYS A 37 15.08 -47.28 18.38
C LYS A 37 13.98 -46.77 17.45
N ILE A 38 12.78 -46.64 18.01
CA ILE A 38 11.61 -46.08 17.33
C ILE A 38 11.66 -44.56 17.50
N GLU A 39 11.96 -43.83 16.43
CA GLU A 39 11.88 -42.37 16.40
C GLU A 39 10.58 -41.95 15.70
N SER A 40 9.64 -41.42 16.48
CA SER A 40 8.42 -40.82 15.93
C SER A 40 8.66 -39.34 15.67
N MET A 41 8.49 -38.92 14.42
CA MET A 41 8.40 -37.49 14.13
C MET A 41 7.13 -36.90 14.79
N PRO A 42 7.18 -35.65 15.28
CA PRO A 42 6.00 -34.97 15.79
C PRO A 42 4.98 -34.73 14.66
N ASN A 43 3.72 -34.54 15.03
CA ASN A 43 2.67 -34.21 14.07
C ASN A 43 2.87 -32.80 13.52
N LEU A 44 2.70 -32.61 12.21
CA LEU A 44 2.72 -31.30 11.57
C LEU A 44 1.31 -30.71 11.57
N LEU A 45 1.21 -29.43 11.89
CA LEU A 45 -0.04 -28.67 11.96
C LEU A 45 0.07 -27.49 10.98
N TYR A 46 -0.89 -27.36 10.08
CA TYR A 46 -0.96 -26.28 9.09
C TYR A 46 -2.20 -25.41 9.37
N LEU A 47 -2.01 -24.11 9.62
CA LEU A 47 -3.12 -23.17 9.73
C LEU A 47 -3.64 -22.78 8.34
N GLY A 48 -4.95 -22.81 8.18
CA GLY A 48 -5.67 -22.29 7.02
C GLY A 48 -6.07 -20.83 7.22
N LYS A 49 -6.34 -20.13 6.11
CA LYS A 49 -6.95 -18.80 6.14
C LYS A 49 -8.48 -18.94 6.16
N PRO A 50 -9.21 -18.05 6.87
CA PRO A 50 -10.67 -18.05 6.81
C PRO A 50 -11.16 -17.67 5.42
N GLU A 51 -12.31 -18.23 5.05
CA GLU A 51 -13.04 -17.83 3.86
C GLU A 51 -13.89 -16.59 4.21
N VAL A 52 -13.86 -15.57 3.36
CA VAL A 52 -14.56 -14.30 3.57
C VAL A 52 -15.62 -14.15 2.49
N THR A 53 -16.88 -13.93 2.89
CA THR A 53 -17.99 -13.63 1.98
C THR A 53 -18.33 -12.15 1.98
N ASN A 54 -19.04 -11.68 0.94
CA ASN A 54 -19.46 -10.28 0.85
C ASN A 54 -20.34 -9.83 2.03
N GLN A 55 -21.09 -10.75 2.64
CA GLN A 55 -21.90 -10.44 3.83
C GLN A 55 -21.03 -10.20 5.06
N ASP A 56 -19.89 -10.89 5.17
CA ASP A 56 -18.95 -10.71 6.28
C ASP A 56 -18.24 -9.36 6.17
N VAL A 57 -17.85 -8.96 4.96
CA VAL A 57 -17.25 -7.64 4.69
C VAL A 57 -18.22 -6.51 5.08
N PHE A 58 -19.48 -6.63 4.67
CA PHE A 58 -20.49 -5.62 4.99
C PHE A 58 -20.72 -5.47 6.50
N LYS A 59 -20.77 -6.57 7.24
CA LYS A 59 -20.94 -6.55 8.70
C LYS A 59 -19.74 -5.99 9.44
N ILE A 60 -18.52 -6.31 8.97
CA ILE A 60 -17.29 -5.75 9.55
C ILE A 60 -17.30 -4.23 9.41
N MET A 61 -17.68 -3.71 8.24
CA MET A 61 -17.81 -2.27 8.02
C MET A 61 -18.88 -1.65 8.95
N GLU A 62 -20.04 -2.29 9.08
CA GLU A 62 -21.12 -1.82 9.96
C GLU A 62 -20.76 -1.87 11.46
N GLU A 63 -19.96 -2.85 11.89
CA GLU A 63 -19.47 -2.95 13.28
C GLU A 63 -18.33 -1.94 13.56
N GLU A 64 -17.42 -1.74 12.61
CA GLU A 64 -16.36 -0.72 12.72
C GLU A 64 -16.98 0.68 12.82
N ASP A 65 -18.04 0.97 12.07
CA ASP A 65 -18.77 2.25 12.14
C ASP A 65 -19.56 2.45 13.47
N ASN A 66 -19.90 1.38 14.20
CA ASN A 66 -20.70 1.43 15.43
C ASN A 66 -19.88 1.36 16.74
N THR A 67 -18.56 1.18 16.69
CA THR A 67 -17.73 0.91 17.88
C THR A 67 -17.19 2.14 18.62
N ASP A 68 -17.63 3.35 18.27
CA ASP A 68 -17.34 4.59 19.02
C ASP A 68 -18.23 4.78 20.27
N THR A 69 -18.59 3.68 20.94
CA THR A 69 -19.10 3.73 22.31
C THR A 69 -18.24 2.88 23.22
N THR A 70 -17.24 3.56 23.80
CA THR A 70 -16.71 3.31 25.14
C THR A 70 -17.67 2.46 25.96
N VAL A 71 -17.31 1.22 26.26
CA VAL A 71 -18.00 0.39 27.25
C VAL A 71 -17.76 1.06 28.60
N ILE A 72 -18.55 2.09 28.90
CA ILE A 72 -18.65 2.71 30.21
C ILE A 72 -19.37 1.68 31.07
N ALA A 73 -18.57 0.87 31.77
CA ALA A 73 -19.04 0.16 32.94
C ALA A 73 -19.82 1.16 33.81
N LYS A 74 -21.11 0.86 34.06
CA LYS A 74 -21.99 1.65 34.93
C LYS A 74 -21.29 1.99 36.25
N ILE A 75 -20.80 3.21 36.37
CA ILE A 75 -20.54 3.84 37.65
C ILE A 75 -21.54 4.99 37.72
N ALA A 76 -22.61 4.74 38.47
CA ALA A 76 -23.50 5.79 38.91
C ALA A 76 -22.67 6.79 39.73
N ASN A 77 -22.57 8.04 39.28
CA ASN A 77 -22.43 9.17 40.19
C ASN A 77 -22.90 10.48 39.54
N THR A 78 -23.73 11.14 40.33
CA THR A 78 -24.38 12.43 40.16
C THR A 78 -23.39 13.59 40.20
N ALA A 79 -23.45 14.52 39.24
CA ALA A 79 -23.26 15.96 39.47
C ALA A 79 -23.48 16.76 38.16
N LYS A 80 -24.21 17.87 38.28
CA LYS A 80 -24.58 18.83 37.21
C LYS A 80 -23.36 19.45 36.51
N PRO A 81 -23.44 19.86 35.23
CA PRO A 81 -22.41 20.67 34.60
C PRO A 81 -22.52 22.14 35.01
N ARG A 82 -21.35 22.75 35.24
CA ARG A 82 -21.13 24.20 35.39
C ARG A 82 -21.32 24.90 34.05
N GLU A 83 -21.97 26.07 34.09
CA GLU A 83 -21.97 27.08 33.03
C GLU A 83 -20.55 27.56 32.73
N ILE A 84 -20.21 27.67 31.45
CA ILE A 84 -19.05 28.44 30.97
C ILE A 84 -19.55 29.33 29.83
N ASN A 85 -19.27 30.62 30.01
CA ASN A 85 -19.65 31.74 29.17
C ASN A 85 -18.65 31.95 28.00
N ASP A 86 -19.14 32.72 27.02
CA ASP A 86 -18.38 33.49 26.01
C ASP A 86 -17.75 32.66 24.88
N THR A 87 -17.83 32.97 23.58
CA THR A 87 -17.95 34.24 22.85
C THR A 87 -18.56 34.05 21.44
N THR A 88 -19.49 34.92 21.06
CA THR A 88 -19.56 35.69 19.80
C THR A 88 -19.00 35.08 18.49
N VAL A 89 -19.88 34.63 17.57
CA VAL A 89 -19.90 35.09 16.15
C VAL A 89 -21.34 35.00 15.62
N ILE A 90 -21.89 36.16 15.25
CA ILE A 90 -23.21 36.32 14.64
C ILE A 90 -23.07 36.05 13.13
N ALA A 91 -23.67 34.97 12.63
CA ALA A 91 -23.97 34.81 11.21
C ALA A 91 -25.48 34.92 10.99
N LYS A 92 -25.91 36.10 10.52
CA LYS A 92 -27.27 36.35 10.00
C LYS A 92 -27.49 35.49 8.75
N ILE A 93 -28.48 34.61 8.75
CA ILE A 93 -29.18 34.20 7.53
C ILE A 93 -30.68 34.31 7.78
N ALA A 94 -31.31 35.07 6.90
CA ALA A 94 -32.67 35.58 7.01
C ALA A 94 -33.73 34.49 6.74
N ASN A 95 -34.77 34.48 7.58
CA ASN A 95 -36.05 33.86 7.27
C ASN A 95 -36.82 34.73 6.28
N THR A 96 -37.43 34.10 5.27
CA THR A 96 -38.66 34.62 4.65
C THR A 96 -39.68 33.49 4.49
N ALA A 97 -40.79 33.66 5.19
CA ALA A 97 -41.95 32.78 5.24
C ALA A 97 -42.75 32.76 3.93
N LYS A 98 -43.56 31.71 3.74
CA LYS A 98 -44.88 31.85 3.10
C LYS A 98 -45.87 30.79 3.62
N SER A 99 -47.09 31.26 3.78
CA SER A 99 -48.23 30.69 4.50
C SER A 99 -49.12 29.84 3.59
N SER A 100 -49.83 28.86 4.15
CA SER A 100 -51.19 28.52 3.70
C SER A 100 -52.01 27.89 4.82
N HIS A 101 -53.18 28.46 5.02
CA HIS A 101 -54.17 28.21 6.07
C HIS A 101 -55.26 27.27 5.52
N ILE A 102 -55.51 26.12 6.15
CA ILE A 102 -56.77 25.35 6.00
C ILE A 102 -57.14 24.80 7.38
N LYS A 103 -58.35 25.18 7.86
CA LYS A 103 -59.03 24.60 9.01
C LYS A 103 -59.93 23.48 8.51
N ASP A 104 -59.86 22.30 9.12
CA ASP A 104 -60.99 21.65 9.78
C ASP A 104 -60.69 20.21 10.22
N SER A 105 -61.34 19.84 11.33
CA SER A 105 -61.55 18.49 11.88
C SER A 105 -60.59 18.00 12.98
N THR A 106 -61.19 17.98 14.17
CA THR A 106 -60.78 17.40 15.45
C THR A 106 -60.31 15.95 15.35
N VAL A 107 -59.02 15.71 15.61
CA VAL A 107 -58.52 14.50 16.28
C VAL A 107 -57.35 14.91 17.18
N ILE A 108 -57.54 14.83 18.50
CA ILE A 108 -56.48 15.02 19.49
C ILE A 108 -55.64 13.74 19.49
N ALA A 109 -54.64 13.69 18.61
CA ALA A 109 -53.52 12.76 18.73
C ALA A 109 -52.38 13.51 19.42
N LYS A 110 -51.98 13.05 20.61
CA LYS A 110 -50.80 13.55 21.33
C LYS A 110 -49.58 13.39 20.44
N ILE A 111 -49.14 14.49 19.81
CA ILE A 111 -47.84 14.58 19.15
C ILE A 111 -46.81 14.49 20.27
N ALA A 112 -46.11 13.36 20.32
CA ALA A 112 -44.93 13.19 21.16
C ALA A 112 -43.95 14.32 20.83
N ASP A 113 -43.39 14.92 21.87
CA ASP A 113 -42.39 15.97 21.79
C ASP A 113 -41.32 15.57 20.77
N ASN A 114 -41.28 16.28 19.65
CA ASN A 114 -40.21 16.17 18.69
C ASN A 114 -39.00 16.83 19.35
N LEU A 115 -38.30 16.06 20.19
CA LEU A 115 -37.02 16.44 20.76
C LEU A 115 -36.07 16.58 19.57
N PHE A 116 -35.88 17.81 19.12
CA PHE A 116 -34.79 18.16 18.21
C PHE A 116 -33.49 17.76 18.90
N TYR A 117 -33.04 16.53 18.64
CA TYR A 117 -31.64 16.17 18.77
C TYR A 117 -30.90 17.00 17.73
N SER A 118 -30.45 18.19 18.13
CA SER A 118 -29.31 18.81 17.47
C SER A 118 -28.12 17.91 17.79
N ASN A 119 -27.90 16.89 16.96
CA ASN A 119 -26.58 16.29 16.88
C ASN A 119 -25.66 17.43 16.45
N SER A 120 -24.94 18.04 17.38
CA SER A 120 -23.75 18.80 17.04
C SER A 120 -22.79 17.76 16.48
N ILE A 121 -22.86 17.53 15.17
CA ILE A 121 -21.88 16.72 14.46
C ILE A 121 -20.56 17.41 14.79
N ASP A 122 -19.74 16.76 15.60
CA ASP A 122 -18.41 17.22 16.01
C ASP A 122 -17.54 17.21 14.74
N THR A 123 -17.75 18.24 13.93
CA THR A 123 -17.10 18.41 12.64
C THR A 123 -15.62 18.75 12.87
N ASN A 124 -15.25 19.19 14.08
CA ASN A 124 -13.89 19.59 14.44
C ASN A 124 -12.97 18.38 14.66
N ARG A 125 -13.46 17.25 15.20
CA ARG A 125 -12.63 16.06 15.42
C ARG A 125 -12.13 15.44 14.11
N HIS A 126 -13.00 15.27 13.12
CA HIS A 126 -12.61 14.76 11.80
C HIS A 126 -11.65 15.70 11.06
N ILE A 127 -11.73 17.02 11.30
CA ILE A 127 -10.80 17.99 10.72
C ILE A 127 -9.40 17.80 11.32
N ILE A 128 -9.29 17.59 12.64
CA ILE A 128 -8.01 17.39 13.33
C ILE A 128 -7.31 16.11 12.84
N ASP A 129 -8.02 14.99 12.76
CA ASP A 129 -7.44 13.72 12.28
C ASP A 129 -6.94 13.86 10.83
N THR A 130 -7.74 14.51 9.98
CA THR A 130 -7.36 14.81 8.58
C THR A 130 -6.14 15.74 8.47
N GLU A 131 -6.03 16.76 9.33
CA GLU A 131 -4.86 17.66 9.37
C GLU A 131 -3.60 16.93 9.82
N THR A 132 -3.70 16.04 10.83
CA THR A 132 -2.55 15.27 11.31
C THR A 132 -2.03 14.28 10.27
N ASP A 133 -2.91 13.65 9.50
CA ASP A 133 -2.54 12.73 8.42
C ASP A 133 -1.92 13.45 7.21
N GLN A 134 -2.40 14.67 6.91
CA GLN A 134 -1.80 15.51 5.87
C GLN A 134 -0.38 15.95 6.27
N LEU A 135 -0.18 16.37 7.52
CA LEU A 135 1.14 16.77 8.04
C LEU A 135 2.12 15.59 8.01
N GLN A 136 1.69 14.41 8.43
CA GLN A 136 2.53 13.19 8.39
C GLN A 136 2.94 12.85 6.94
N ASN A 137 1.98 12.87 6.01
CA ASN A 137 2.27 12.63 4.60
C ASN A 137 3.25 13.65 4.02
N GLN A 138 3.12 14.91 4.40
CA GLN A 138 4.01 15.97 3.95
C GLN A 138 5.44 15.76 4.46
N VAL A 139 5.61 15.42 5.75
CA VAL A 139 6.93 15.11 6.32
C VAL A 139 7.58 13.93 5.59
N LEU A 140 6.83 12.87 5.28
CA LEU A 140 7.35 11.72 4.53
C LEU A 140 7.75 12.10 3.09
N LEU A 141 6.94 12.90 2.41
CA LEU A 141 7.24 13.37 1.06
C LEU A 141 8.44 14.33 1.03
N ASP A 142 8.59 15.17 2.06
CA ASP A 142 9.72 16.09 2.18
C ASP A 142 11.05 15.35 2.36
N ASN A 143 11.05 14.27 3.13
CA ASN A 143 12.22 13.42 3.35
C ASN A 143 12.31 12.25 2.35
N PHE A 144 11.48 12.23 1.31
CA PHE A 144 11.38 11.11 0.37
C PHE A 144 12.71 10.71 -0.26
N VAL A 145 13.50 11.69 -0.70
CA VAL A 145 14.78 11.45 -1.38
C VAL A 145 15.79 10.80 -0.43
N ASP A 146 15.86 11.28 0.81
CA ASP A 146 16.78 10.75 1.83
C ASP A 146 16.35 9.34 2.25
N ILE A 147 15.05 9.10 2.42
CA ILE A 147 14.50 7.77 2.70
C ILE A 147 14.89 6.79 1.59
N MET A 148 14.71 7.18 0.31
CA MET A 148 15.01 6.32 -0.83
C MET A 148 16.50 6.04 -1.03
N LYS A 149 17.38 6.88 -0.49
CA LYS A 149 18.85 6.67 -0.55
C LYS A 149 19.38 5.75 0.53
N GLU A 150 18.57 5.43 1.55
CA GLU A 150 19.03 4.56 2.63
C GLU A 150 19.42 3.19 2.07
N ASP A 151 20.57 2.63 2.50
CA ASP A 151 21.12 1.36 1.99
C ASP A 151 20.13 0.18 2.09
N SER A 152 19.17 0.28 3.01
CA SER A 152 18.07 -0.66 3.19
C SER A 152 17.12 -0.72 1.98
N ILE A 153 17.02 0.37 1.21
CA ILE A 153 16.15 0.56 0.06
C ILE A 153 17.02 0.45 -1.20
N ASN A 154 17.18 -0.78 -1.69
CA ASN A 154 17.98 -1.10 -2.88
C ASN A 154 17.36 -0.52 -4.18
N THR A 155 17.37 0.81 -4.34
CA THR A 155 16.90 1.50 -5.54
C THR A 155 18.06 1.96 -6.41
N PHE A 156 17.97 1.68 -7.71
CA PHE A 156 18.93 2.20 -8.69
C PHE A 156 18.58 3.62 -9.17
N VAL A 157 17.45 4.18 -8.71
CA VAL A 157 16.92 5.44 -9.24
C VAL A 157 17.77 6.61 -8.73
N PRO A 158 18.36 7.42 -9.62
CA PRO A 158 19.28 8.49 -9.23
C PRO A 158 18.57 9.65 -8.54
N GLU A 159 19.31 10.42 -7.75
CA GLU A 159 18.80 11.50 -6.89
C GLU A 159 18.03 12.58 -7.66
N ASN A 160 18.50 12.96 -8.85
CA ASN A 160 17.83 13.95 -9.69
C ASN A 160 16.43 13.47 -10.14
N VAL A 161 16.28 12.17 -10.39
CA VAL A 161 15.00 11.53 -10.74
C VAL A 161 14.11 11.41 -9.50
N LEU A 162 14.66 11.07 -8.34
CA LEU A 162 13.90 11.04 -7.08
C LEU A 162 13.36 12.43 -6.72
N ASN A 163 14.16 13.48 -6.88
CA ASN A 163 13.73 14.87 -6.71
C ASN A 163 12.61 15.25 -7.69
N LEU A 164 12.70 14.78 -8.94
CA LEU A 164 11.64 14.98 -9.92
C LEU A 164 10.34 14.29 -9.47
N ILE A 165 10.41 13.02 -9.05
CA ILE A 165 9.26 12.28 -8.53
C ILE A 165 8.63 13.00 -7.33
N LYS A 166 9.44 13.48 -6.39
CA LYS A 166 8.98 14.26 -5.24
C LYS A 166 8.19 15.49 -5.68
N THR A 167 8.72 16.25 -6.66
CA THR A 167 8.12 17.49 -7.14
C THR A 167 6.75 17.28 -7.80
N PHE A 168 6.53 16.14 -8.44
CA PHE A 168 5.30 15.84 -9.18
C PHE A 168 4.33 14.93 -8.42
N SER A 169 4.66 14.50 -7.21
CA SER A 169 3.81 13.67 -6.36
C SER A 169 3.02 14.49 -5.37
N SER A 170 1.75 14.12 -5.15
CA SER A 170 0.89 14.78 -4.15
C SER A 170 1.02 14.14 -2.77
N THR A 171 1.39 12.86 -2.71
CA THR A 171 1.53 12.08 -1.47
C THR A 171 2.80 11.25 -1.52
N TYR A 172 3.27 10.81 -0.34
CA TYR A 172 4.39 9.87 -0.25
C TYR A 172 4.08 8.54 -0.98
N GLU A 173 2.84 8.05 -0.86
CA GLU A 173 2.41 6.82 -1.53
C GLU A 173 2.48 6.94 -3.06
N ASP A 174 2.10 8.09 -3.63
CA ASP A 174 2.21 8.33 -5.08
C ASP A 174 3.67 8.35 -5.54
N ALA A 175 4.56 8.92 -4.74
CA ALA A 175 5.99 8.95 -5.01
C ALA A 175 6.59 7.53 -4.99
N GLN A 176 6.24 6.73 -3.97
CA GLN A 176 6.64 5.33 -3.88
C GLN A 176 6.10 4.50 -5.04
N LYS A 177 4.82 4.65 -5.40
CA LYS A 177 4.20 3.98 -6.55
C LYS A 177 4.96 4.29 -7.84
N THR A 178 5.38 5.54 -8.03
CA THR A 178 6.16 5.93 -9.20
C THR A 178 7.52 5.23 -9.26
N VAL A 179 8.24 5.16 -8.13
CA VAL A 179 9.49 4.40 -8.03
C VAL A 179 9.27 2.92 -8.31
N GLN A 180 8.22 2.32 -7.75
CA GLN A 180 7.86 0.92 -8.00
C GLN A 180 7.57 0.68 -9.49
N THR A 181 6.85 1.60 -10.13
CA THR A 181 6.57 1.56 -11.56
C THR A 181 7.85 1.55 -12.39
N ILE A 182 8.86 2.34 -12.02
CA ILE A 182 10.17 2.37 -12.68
C ILE A 182 10.89 1.01 -12.57
N HIS A 183 10.93 0.41 -11.38
CA HIS A 183 11.53 -0.92 -11.20
C HIS A 183 10.81 -2.00 -12.00
N ASN A 184 9.48 -1.98 -11.97
CA ASN A 184 8.65 -2.91 -12.73
C ASN A 184 8.88 -2.75 -14.25
N ALA A 185 9.03 -1.51 -14.73
CA ALA A 185 9.30 -1.21 -16.13
C ALA A 185 10.68 -1.72 -16.57
N LYS A 186 11.72 -1.52 -15.75
CA LYS A 186 13.07 -2.10 -15.97
C LYS A 186 12.99 -3.61 -16.06
N LYS A 187 12.44 -4.26 -15.03
CA LYS A 187 12.29 -5.72 -14.99
C LYS A 187 11.54 -6.24 -16.21
N LYS A 188 10.49 -5.54 -16.64
CA LYS A 188 9.71 -5.96 -17.80
C LYS A 188 10.48 -5.83 -19.12
N ALA A 189 11.33 -4.81 -19.25
CA ALA A 189 12.21 -4.65 -20.40
C ALA A 189 13.25 -5.78 -20.46
N GLU A 190 13.85 -6.12 -19.31
CA GLU A 190 14.82 -7.22 -19.21
C GLU A 190 14.19 -8.58 -19.55
N GLU A 191 12.96 -8.84 -19.09
CA GLU A 191 12.18 -10.04 -19.45
C GLU A 191 11.88 -10.11 -20.96
N LEU A 192 11.61 -8.97 -21.60
CA LEU A 192 11.23 -8.89 -23.02
C LEU A 192 12.41 -9.24 -23.92
N GLU A 193 13.58 -8.63 -23.64
CA GLU A 193 14.80 -8.77 -24.44
C GLU A 193 15.73 -9.87 -23.91
N GLN A 194 15.30 -10.61 -22.87
CA GLN A 194 16.07 -11.66 -22.19
C GLN A 194 17.49 -11.21 -21.79
N THR A 195 17.65 -9.93 -21.49
CA THR A 195 18.95 -9.28 -21.23
C THR A 195 18.85 -8.49 -19.93
N VAL A 196 19.72 -8.83 -18.97
CA VAL A 196 19.78 -8.12 -17.68
C VAL A 196 20.69 -6.90 -17.82
N VAL A 197 20.26 -5.76 -17.29
CA VAL A 197 21.03 -4.51 -17.33
C VAL A 197 21.32 -4.02 -15.92
N VAL A 198 22.60 -3.83 -15.62
CA VAL A 198 23.04 -3.13 -14.42
C VAL A 198 23.02 -1.64 -14.74
N TYR A 199 22.35 -0.83 -13.90
CA TYR A 199 22.09 0.57 -14.25
C TYR A 199 23.38 1.40 -14.24
N GLU A 200 24.23 1.11 -13.26
CA GLU A 200 25.53 1.70 -13.01
C GLU A 200 26.53 1.43 -14.15
N GLU A 201 26.35 0.33 -14.89
CA GLU A 201 27.22 -0.03 -16.02
C GLU A 201 26.85 0.72 -17.31
N LEU A 202 25.70 1.39 -17.37
CA LEU A 202 25.21 2.03 -18.61
C LEU A 202 26.10 3.15 -19.12
N GLU A 203 26.80 3.85 -18.23
CA GLU A 203 27.78 4.87 -18.63
C GLU A 203 28.94 4.26 -19.43
N SER A 204 29.35 3.03 -19.11
CA SER A 204 30.40 2.32 -19.84
C SER A 204 29.99 2.00 -21.29
N TYR A 205 28.69 1.88 -21.54
CA TYR A 205 28.14 1.68 -22.89
C TYR A 205 27.93 3.00 -23.65
N GLY A 206 28.34 4.15 -23.07
CA GLY A 206 28.22 5.46 -23.68
C GLY A 206 26.84 6.10 -23.56
N ILE A 207 26.00 5.62 -22.62
CA ILE A 207 24.69 6.21 -22.32
C ILE A 207 24.75 6.95 -20.99
N ASP A 208 24.36 8.23 -21.01
CA ASP A 208 24.01 8.98 -19.81
C ASP A 208 22.65 8.50 -19.28
N ALA A 209 22.69 7.51 -18.39
CA ALA A 209 21.51 6.82 -17.88
C ALA A 209 20.63 7.74 -17.01
N ASP A 210 21.26 8.58 -16.19
CA ASP A 210 20.59 9.52 -15.30
C ASP A 210 19.79 10.54 -16.08
N LYS A 211 20.41 11.18 -17.08
CA LYS A 211 19.73 12.13 -17.95
C LYS A 211 18.66 11.45 -18.80
N GLY A 212 18.94 10.23 -19.28
CA GLY A 212 18.00 9.44 -20.07
C GLY A 212 16.71 9.15 -19.31
N LEU A 213 16.84 8.66 -18.07
CA LEU A 213 15.71 8.35 -17.20
C LEU A 213 14.96 9.62 -16.78
N TYR A 214 15.69 10.68 -16.38
CA TYR A 214 15.12 11.97 -16.02
C TYR A 214 14.27 12.57 -17.14
N MET A 215 14.79 12.63 -18.37
CA MET A 215 14.07 13.20 -19.50
C MET A 215 12.86 12.36 -19.90
N THR A 216 12.95 11.04 -19.75
CA THR A 216 11.84 10.12 -20.02
C THR A 216 10.68 10.36 -19.05
N LEU A 217 11.00 10.50 -17.75
CA LEU A 217 10.00 10.77 -16.73
C LEU A 217 9.42 12.19 -16.88
N LEU A 218 10.26 13.20 -17.15
CA LEU A 218 9.81 14.57 -17.38
C LEU A 218 8.84 14.67 -18.57
N LYS A 219 9.09 13.93 -19.65
CA LYS A 219 8.15 13.83 -20.79
C LYS A 219 6.81 13.23 -20.40
N ALA A 220 6.79 12.22 -19.52
CA ALA A 220 5.55 11.63 -19.04
C ALA A 220 4.72 12.64 -18.23
N TYR A 221 5.36 13.39 -17.32
CA TYR A 221 4.70 14.46 -16.57
C TYR A 221 4.25 15.63 -17.46
N GLN A 222 5.06 16.04 -18.42
CA GLN A 222 4.67 17.06 -19.40
C GLN A 222 3.41 16.63 -20.15
N LYS A 223 3.36 15.39 -20.62
CA LYS A 223 2.22 14.86 -21.38
C LYS A 223 0.94 14.80 -20.54
N GLN A 224 1.04 14.50 -19.26
CA GLN A 224 -0.09 14.59 -18.32
C GLN A 224 -0.66 16.01 -18.23
N LYS A 225 0.17 17.04 -18.37
CA LYS A 225 -0.29 18.44 -18.34
C LYS A 225 -0.89 18.89 -19.67
N THR A 226 -0.40 18.38 -20.80
CA THR A 226 -0.83 18.82 -22.14
C THR A 226 -1.97 18.00 -22.73
N GLU A 227 -2.13 16.73 -22.33
CA GLU A 227 -3.09 15.79 -22.91
C GLU A 227 -3.97 15.13 -21.83
N LYS A 228 -5.10 14.56 -22.26
CA LYS A 228 -5.95 13.74 -21.38
C LYS A 228 -5.28 12.39 -21.11
N VAL A 229 -4.50 12.32 -20.03
CA VAL A 229 -3.88 11.08 -19.55
C VAL A 229 -4.76 10.45 -18.48
N ASN A 230 -5.35 9.29 -18.80
CA ASN A 230 -6.26 8.58 -17.88
C ASN A 230 -5.52 7.93 -16.70
N ASN A 231 -4.26 7.49 -16.92
CA ASN A 231 -3.46 6.86 -15.88
C ASN A 231 -1.97 7.21 -16.09
N LEU A 232 -1.45 8.06 -15.20
CA LEU A 232 -0.07 8.52 -15.22
C LEU A 232 0.92 7.37 -14.99
N GLN A 233 0.62 6.45 -14.07
CA GLN A 233 1.50 5.33 -13.74
C GLN A 233 1.68 4.41 -14.97
N ASN A 234 0.61 4.12 -15.70
CA ASN A 234 0.69 3.35 -16.93
C ASN A 234 1.50 4.07 -18.01
N LEU A 235 1.36 5.40 -18.12
CA LEU A 235 2.15 6.19 -19.06
C LEU A 235 3.64 6.13 -18.73
N ILE A 236 4.00 6.37 -17.46
CA ILE A 236 5.38 6.28 -16.96
C ILE A 236 5.93 4.88 -17.21
N PHE A 237 5.17 3.83 -16.90
CA PHE A 237 5.57 2.45 -17.14
C PHE A 237 5.95 2.22 -18.61
N VAL A 238 5.09 2.61 -19.54
CA VAL A 238 5.33 2.43 -20.97
C VAL A 238 6.58 3.21 -21.42
N TYR A 239 6.71 4.46 -20.99
CA TYR A 239 7.81 5.33 -21.39
C TYR A 239 9.15 4.82 -20.88
N VAL A 240 9.22 4.47 -19.59
CA VAL A 240 10.44 3.95 -18.96
C VAL A 240 10.80 2.59 -19.54
N LYS A 241 9.84 1.69 -19.71
CA LYS A 241 10.07 0.37 -20.33
C LYS A 241 10.66 0.53 -21.74
N ASN A 242 10.07 1.40 -22.56
CA ASN A 242 10.56 1.63 -23.92
C ASN A 242 11.96 2.26 -23.91
N TRP A 243 12.25 3.19 -23.00
CA TRP A 243 13.61 3.73 -22.85
C TRP A 243 14.64 2.64 -22.49
N PHE A 244 14.31 1.73 -21.58
CA PHE A 244 15.19 0.60 -21.26
C PHE A 244 15.43 -0.31 -22.47
N VAL A 245 14.39 -0.64 -23.24
CA VAL A 245 14.52 -1.49 -24.45
C VAL A 245 15.34 -0.78 -25.52
N GLU A 246 14.94 0.44 -25.91
CA GLU A 246 15.45 1.12 -27.09
C GLU A 246 16.82 1.79 -26.86
N LYS A 247 17.18 2.09 -25.61
CA LYS A 247 18.43 2.77 -25.27
C LYS A 247 19.33 1.87 -24.45
N ALA A 248 18.93 1.53 -23.23
CA ALA A 248 19.80 0.87 -22.26
C ALA A 248 20.24 -0.53 -22.74
N ILE A 249 19.28 -1.42 -23.02
CA ILE A 249 19.54 -2.79 -23.48
C ILE A 249 20.20 -2.77 -24.87
N ALA A 250 19.69 -1.93 -25.78
CA ALA A 250 20.27 -1.80 -27.12
C ALA A 250 21.76 -1.41 -27.10
N ALA A 251 22.19 -0.49 -26.22
CA ALA A 251 23.60 -0.14 -26.11
C ALA A 251 24.46 -1.22 -25.46
N LYS A 252 23.93 -1.93 -24.46
CA LYS A 252 24.60 -3.10 -23.88
C LYS A 252 24.91 -4.14 -24.97
N LEU A 253 23.87 -4.55 -25.73
CA LEU A 253 24.01 -5.52 -26.81
C LEU A 253 24.99 -5.04 -27.89
N ALA A 254 24.95 -3.75 -28.25
CA ALA A 254 25.89 -3.18 -29.20
C ALA A 254 27.34 -3.19 -28.69
N ASN A 255 27.55 -3.01 -27.39
CA ASN A 255 28.88 -3.05 -26.78
C ASN A 255 29.42 -4.48 -26.72
N GLU A 256 28.60 -5.45 -26.30
CA GLU A 256 28.95 -6.89 -26.31
C GLU A 256 29.37 -7.35 -27.72
N GLN A 257 28.64 -6.91 -28.75
CA GLN A 257 29.04 -7.19 -30.13
C GLN A 257 30.41 -6.61 -30.47
N ARG A 258 30.72 -5.36 -30.09
CA ARG A 258 32.05 -4.78 -30.34
C ARG A 258 33.17 -5.54 -29.64
N GLU A 259 32.94 -6.04 -28.43
CA GLU A 259 33.91 -6.88 -27.73
C GLU A 259 34.17 -8.18 -28.47
N THR A 260 33.12 -8.85 -28.98
CA THR A 260 33.31 -10.07 -29.80
C THR A 260 34.09 -9.83 -31.09
N PHE A 261 33.93 -8.67 -31.73
CA PHE A 261 34.72 -8.32 -32.93
C PHE A 261 36.19 -7.99 -32.60
N ASN A 262 36.50 -7.63 -31.36
CA ASN A 262 37.86 -7.29 -30.92
C ASN A 262 38.62 -8.49 -30.31
N GLU A 263 38.02 -9.69 -30.27
CA GLU A 263 38.76 -10.90 -29.92
C GLU A 263 39.87 -11.15 -30.95
N LEU A 264 41.13 -11.11 -30.48
CA LEU A 264 42.30 -11.47 -31.29
C LEU A 264 42.13 -12.92 -31.78
N PRO A 265 42.57 -13.24 -33.01
CA PRO A 265 42.46 -14.60 -33.54
C PRO A 265 43.11 -15.59 -32.57
N THR A 266 42.36 -16.63 -32.20
CA THR A 266 42.86 -17.73 -31.38
C THR A 266 43.92 -18.47 -32.19
N VAL A 267 45.19 -18.28 -31.82
CA VAL A 267 46.30 -19.04 -32.42
C VAL A 267 46.25 -20.45 -31.84
N SER A 268 45.88 -21.44 -32.67
CA SER A 268 45.97 -22.86 -32.28
C SER A 268 47.44 -23.24 -32.03
N THR A 269 47.72 -23.74 -30.83
CA THR A 269 49.06 -24.26 -30.45
C THR A 269 49.25 -25.72 -30.84
N GLU A 270 48.29 -26.35 -31.53
CA GLU A 270 48.26 -27.80 -31.78
C GLU A 270 49.35 -28.30 -32.75
N ASN A 271 50.01 -27.40 -33.49
CA ASN A 271 50.98 -27.78 -34.54
C ASN A 271 52.45 -27.48 -34.20
N TRP A 272 52.79 -27.18 -32.94
CA TRP A 272 54.18 -26.81 -32.57
C TRP A 272 54.99 -27.96 -31.93
N LEU A 273 54.44 -29.17 -31.88
CA LEU A 273 55.07 -30.34 -31.25
C LEU A 273 55.15 -31.59 -32.15
N GLU A 274 55.03 -31.44 -33.47
CA GLU A 274 55.36 -32.52 -34.43
C GLU A 274 56.72 -32.30 -35.11
#